data_AF-A0A7K0ZTY1-F1
#
_entry.id   AF-A0A7K0ZTY1-F1
#
_cell.length_a   1.000
_cell.length_b   1.000
_cell.length_c   1.000
_cell.angle_alpha   90.00
_cell.angle_beta   90.00
_cell.angle_gamma   90.00
#
_symmetry.space_group_name_H-M   'P 1'
#
loop_
_entity.id
_entity.type
_entity.pdbx_description
1 polymer ?
#
loop_
_entity_poly.entity_id
_entity_poly.type
_entity_poly.pdbx_seq_one_letter_code
_entity_poly.pdbx_strand_id
1 'polypeptide(L)' 'MPSVMWFRRDLRLGDNPALLQACADDAVLPLFVLDPALWGPSGP' A
#
# COMPACT_ATOMS: atom_id res chain seq x y z
N MET A 1 -16.84 3.13 -3.30
CA MET A 1 -16.41 1.72 -3.23
C MET A 1 -15.20 1.66 -2.31
N PRO A 2 -15.01 0.59 -1.53
CA PRO A 2 -13.84 0.48 -0.66
C PRO A 2 -12.56 0.34 -1.50
N SER A 3 -11.51 1.04 -1.08
CA SER A 3 -10.21 1.04 -1.74
C SER A 3 -9.23 0.14 -1.02
N VAL A 4 -8.45 -0.63 -1.78
CA VAL A 4 -7.39 -1.50 -1.24
C VAL A 4 -6.06 -0.75 -1.33
N MET A 5 -5.45 -0.50 -0.18
CA MET A 5 -4.14 0.15 -0.09
C MET A 5 -3.06 -0.91 0.16
N TRP A 6 -2.30 -1.24 -0.89
CA TRP A 6 -1.17 -2.16 -0.78
C TRP A 6 0.12 -1.38 -0.52
N PHE A 7 0.59 -1.43 0.72
CA PHE A 7 1.91 -0.93 1.09
C PHE A 7 3.00 -1.86 0.56
N ARG A 8 4.04 -1.26 -0.03
CA ARG A 8 5.25 -1.97 -0.45
C ARG A 8 6.43 -1.37 0.33
N ARG A 9 7.42 -0.81 -0.36
CA ARG A 9 8.57 -0.15 0.30
C ARG A 9 8.23 1.21 0.91
N ASP A 10 6.99 1.65 0.74
CA ASP A 10 6.45 2.93 1.17
C ASP A 10 5.55 2.78 2.40
N LEU A 11 5.95 1.96 3.37
CA LEU A 11 5.25 1.76 4.65
C LEU A 11 5.30 3.02 5.52
N ARG A 12 4.64 4.08 5.04
CA ARG A 12 4.56 5.42 5.62
C ARG A 12 3.15 5.95 5.48
N LEU A 13 2.73 6.72 6.46
CA LEU A 13 1.44 7.42 6.45
C LEU A 13 1.56 8.84 5.88
N GLY A 14 2.66 9.52 6.18
CA GLY A 14 2.93 10.86 5.66
C GLY A 14 3.40 10.84 4.21
N ASP A 15 2.99 11.84 3.44
CA ASP A 15 3.42 12.06 2.06
C ASP A 15 3.35 10.79 1.18
N ASN A 16 2.22 10.08 1.29
CA ASN A 16 1.91 8.94 0.45
C ASN A 16 0.72 9.29 -0.46
N PRO A 17 0.96 9.71 -1.72
CA PRO A 17 -0.10 10.09 -2.63
C PRO A 17 -1.14 8.99 -2.87
N ALA A 18 -0.72 7.72 -2.90
CA ALA A 18 -1.64 6.59 -3.08
C ALA A 18 -2.57 6.42 -1.87
N LEU A 19 -2.02 6.56 -0.66
CA LEU A 19 -2.82 6.56 0.57
C LEU A 19 -3.79 7.74 0.62
N LEU A 20 -3.33 8.94 0.25
CA LEU A 20 -4.18 10.14 0.22
C LEU A 20 -5.35 9.98 -0.75
N GLN A 21 -5.12 9.41 -1.93
CA GLN A 21 -6.18 9.11 -2.89
C GLN A 21 -7.14 8.04 -2.36
N ALA A 22 -6.62 6.96 -1.76
CA ALA A 22 -7.48 5.92 -1.17
C ALA A 22 -8.36 6.47 -0.03
N CYS A 23 -7.80 7.34 0.82
CA CYS A 23 -8.54 8.04 1.88
C CYS A 23 -9.58 9.04 1.38
N ALA A 24 -9.49 9.48 0.12
CA ALA A 24 -10.48 10.35 -0.50
C ALA A 24 -11.71 9.58 -1.01
N ASP A 25 -11.62 8.25 -1.13
CA ASP A 25 -12.77 7.37 -1.34
C ASP A 25 -13.53 7.14 -0.01
N ASP A 26 -14.11 5.96 0.19
CA ASP A 26 -14.90 5.61 1.36
C ASP A 26 -14.03 4.85 2.38
N ALA A 27 -14.26 3.55 2.60
CA ALA A 27 -13.41 2.73 3.45
C ALA A 27 -12.10 2.32 2.76
N VAL A 28 -10.99 2.31 3.51
CA VAL A 28 -9.69 1.82 3.05
C VAL A 28 -9.32 0.53 3.77
N LEU A 29 -8.93 -0.50 3.01
CA LEU A 29 -8.31 -1.71 3.54
C LEU A 29 -6.79 -1.65 3.32
N PRO A 30 -6.00 -1.31 4.35
CA PRO A 30 -4.54 -1.36 4.27
C PRO A 30 -4.03 -2.80 4.35
N LEU A 31 -3.08 -3.16 3.49
CA LEU A 31 -2.43 -4.47 3.52
C LEU A 31 -0.98 -4.41 3.04
N PHE A 32 -0.24 -5.47 3.35
CA PHE A 32 1.08 -5.75 2.80
C PHE A 32 1.13 -7.22 2.36
N VAL A 33 1.64 -7.49 1.15
CA VAL A 33 1.75 -8.86 0.62
C VAL A 33 3.16 -9.39 0.85
N LEU A 34 3.28 -10.41 1.71
CA LEU A 34 4.51 -11.19 1.90
C LEU A 34 4.48 -12.42 0.99
N ASP A 35 4.95 -12.24 -0.24
CA ASP A 35 5.10 -13.31 -1.22
C ASP A 35 6.60 -13.45 -1.59
N PRO A 36 7.22 -14.64 -1.46
CA PRO A 36 8.60 -14.87 -1.88
C PRO A 36 8.91 -14.42 -3.32
N ALA A 37 7.94 -14.53 -4.25
CA ALA A 37 8.09 -14.10 -5.64
C ALA A 37 8.16 -12.57 -5.79
N LEU A 38 7.55 -11.84 -4.86
CA LEU A 38 7.58 -10.37 -4.82
C LEU A 38 8.72 -9.85 -3.92
N TRP A 39 9.16 -10.65 -2.95
CA TRP A 39 10.20 -10.29 -1.99
C TRP A 39 11.58 -10.15 -2.63
N GLY A 40 12.03 -11.14 -3.41
CA GLY A 40 13.34 -11.12 -4.08
C GLY A 40 13.60 -9.86 -4.96
N PRO A 41 12.68 -9.46 -5.86
CA PRO A 41 12.85 -8.26 -6.69
C PRO A 41 12.60 -6.94 -5.95
N SER A 42 12.28 -6.95 -4.66
CA SER A 42 11.99 -5.73 -3.90
C SER A 42 13.23 -4.90 -3.55
N GLY A 43 14.43 -5.25 -4.04
CA GLY A 43 15.66 -4.49 -3.77
C GLY A 43 16.34 -4.90 -2.45
N PRO A 44 17.46 -4.24 -2.08
CA PRO A 44 18.17 -4.53 -0.83
C PRO A 44 17.38 -4.15 0.41
#